data_AF-A0A5K3FZT4-F1
#
_entry.id   AF-A0A5K3FZT4-F1
#
_cell.length_a   1.000
_cell.length_b   1.000
_cell.length_c   1.000
_cell.angle_alpha   90.00
_cell.angle_beta   90.00
_cell.angle_gamma   90.00
#
_symmetry.space_group_name_H-M   'P 1'
#
loop_
_entity.id
_entity.type
_entity.pdbx_description
1 polymer ?
#
loop_
_entity_poly.entity_id
_entity_poly.type
_entity_poly.pdbx_seq_one_letter_code
_entity_poly.pdbx_strand_id
1 'polypeptide(L)'
;MSTALLEDRTEFVQFLIDLELVKMQTYLDVGTLNWLYNNVDDASILKTTLNYYGVVIKQSPPSLIGAALMATTANVLSMDTETAGEANRVLEMLLQRGRVRAKRDWTNLPTISELLLKMLGSFSSIHYAEVTTFTRQHLFPEPFQELFIWAVLNNRNALAMLFWRYADDAVPLGLIGCNLYHKIARALPTYDTEGQIMLTNQKSYLEQTSKEMIELCYSKSNV
;
A
#
# COMPACT_ATOMS: atom_id res chain seq x y z
N MET A 1 12.73 -5.03 -8.50
CA MET A 1 11.66 -4.01 -8.44
C MET A 1 11.10 -3.83 -7.04
N SER A 2 10.44 -4.84 -6.45
CA SER A 2 9.76 -4.71 -5.15
C SER A 2 10.66 -4.28 -4.00
N THR A 3 11.89 -4.78 -3.95
CA THR A 3 12.90 -4.36 -2.96
C THR A 3 13.30 -2.90 -3.11
N ALA A 4 13.53 -2.45 -4.35
CA ALA A 4 13.87 -1.06 -4.66
C ALA A 4 12.74 -0.08 -4.26
N LEU A 5 11.49 -0.50 -4.43
CA LEU A 5 10.32 0.26 -3.97
C LEU A 5 10.30 0.38 -2.45
N LEU A 6 10.53 -0.72 -1.72
CA LEU A 6 10.53 -0.70 -0.24
C LEU A 6 11.69 0.11 0.33
N GLU A 7 12.88 0.05 -0.28
CA GLU A 7 14.06 0.81 0.17
C GLU A 7 14.06 2.29 -0.29
N ASP A 8 12.98 2.78 -0.91
CA ASP A 8 12.87 4.16 -1.41
C ASP A 8 13.96 4.57 -2.42
N ARG A 9 14.49 3.60 -3.19
CA ARG A 9 15.57 3.80 -4.16
C ARG A 9 15.06 4.42 -5.47
N THR A 10 14.60 5.66 -5.41
CA THR A 10 13.93 6.37 -6.52
C THR A 10 14.74 6.36 -7.82
N GLU A 11 16.03 6.68 -7.77
CA GLU A 11 16.89 6.70 -8.97
C GLU A 11 17.04 5.31 -9.62
N PHE A 12 17.15 4.27 -8.80
CA PHE A 12 17.25 2.90 -9.29
C PHE A 12 15.91 2.42 -9.87
N VAL A 13 14.80 2.80 -9.25
CA VAL A 13 13.46 2.54 -9.78
C VAL A 13 13.27 3.25 -11.13
N GLN A 14 13.66 4.51 -11.23
CA GLN A 14 13.64 5.27 -12.48
C GLN A 14 14.45 4.57 -13.57
N PHE A 15 15.69 4.17 -13.25
CA PHE A 15 16.56 3.45 -14.17
C PHE A 15 15.94 2.15 -14.70
N LEU A 16 15.26 1.38 -13.84
CA LEU A 16 14.56 0.16 -14.25
C LEU A 16 13.39 0.41 -15.20
N ILE A 17 12.70 1.54 -15.03
CA ILE A 17 11.58 1.96 -15.89
C ILE A 17 12.12 2.48 -17.23
N ASP A 18 13.10 3.38 -17.20
CA ASP A 18 13.67 4.02 -18.39
C ASP A 18 14.36 3.03 -19.33
N LEU A 19 14.99 1.99 -18.79
CA LEU A 19 15.58 0.91 -19.60
C LEU A 19 14.59 -0.18 -19.99
N GLU A 20 13.30 -0.02 -19.67
CA GLU A 20 12.23 -1.01 -19.89
C GLU A 20 12.54 -2.41 -19.32
N LEU A 21 13.44 -2.49 -18.32
CA LEU A 21 13.79 -3.76 -17.67
C LEU A 21 12.60 -4.34 -16.90
N VAL A 22 11.66 -3.48 -16.51
CA VAL A 22 10.41 -3.86 -15.85
C VAL A 22 9.25 -3.11 -16.48
N LYS A 23 8.34 -3.84 -17.13
CA LYS A 23 7.06 -3.28 -17.57
C LYS A 23 6.09 -3.26 -16.40
N MET A 24 5.70 -2.07 -15.97
CA MET A 24 4.81 -1.90 -14.82
C MET A 24 3.46 -2.58 -15.01
N GLN A 25 2.95 -2.61 -16.24
CA GLN A 25 1.68 -3.25 -16.61
C GLN A 25 1.71 -4.76 -16.38
N THR A 26 2.88 -5.39 -16.40
CA THR A 26 3.05 -6.83 -16.12
C THR A 26 3.53 -7.12 -14.70
N TYR A 27 4.00 -6.09 -14.00
CA TYR A 27 4.57 -6.21 -12.66
C TYR A 27 3.52 -6.01 -11.57
N LEU A 28 2.63 -5.02 -11.73
CA LEU A 28 1.73 -4.63 -10.66
C LEU A 28 0.41 -5.41 -10.73
N ASP A 29 0.34 -6.50 -9.98
CA ASP A 29 -0.92 -7.19 -9.65
C ASP A 29 -1.48 -6.75 -8.28
N VAL A 30 -2.76 -7.04 -8.05
CA VAL A 30 -3.47 -6.79 -6.78
C VAL A 30 -2.70 -7.36 -5.58
N GLY A 31 -2.11 -8.54 -5.73
CA GLY A 31 -1.32 -9.19 -4.70
C GLY A 31 -0.04 -8.45 -4.32
N THR A 32 0.65 -7.91 -5.32
CA THR A 32 1.90 -7.17 -5.18
C THR A 32 1.62 -5.84 -4.52
N LEU A 33 0.55 -5.12 -4.92
CA LEU A 33 0.17 -3.88 -4.27
C LEU A 33 -0.22 -4.10 -2.80
N ASN A 34 -1.03 -5.13 -2.51
CA ASN A 34 -1.38 -5.49 -1.13
C ASN A 34 -0.13 -5.82 -0.31
N TRP A 35 0.80 -6.57 -0.91
CA TRP A 35 2.09 -6.87 -0.28
C TRP A 35 2.93 -5.61 -0.03
N LEU A 36 2.96 -4.67 -0.96
CA LEU A 36 3.69 -3.40 -0.80
C LEU A 36 3.15 -2.59 0.37
N TYR A 37 1.84 -2.45 0.54
CA TYR A 37 1.26 -1.76 1.70
C TYR A 37 1.65 -2.41 3.04
N ASN A 38 1.80 -3.73 3.05
CA ASN A 38 2.09 -4.48 4.27
C ASN A 38 3.58 -4.56 4.63
N ASN A 39 4.50 -4.31 3.69
CA ASN A 39 5.95 -4.47 3.88
C ASN A 39 6.72 -3.14 3.93
N VAL A 40 6.03 -2.00 4.09
CA VAL A 40 6.67 -0.70 4.29
C VAL A 40 7.27 -0.62 5.69
N ASP A 41 8.53 -0.18 5.79
CA ASP A 41 9.27 -0.08 7.06
C ASP A 41 8.65 0.93 8.04
N ASP A 42 8.31 2.12 7.56
CA ASP A 42 7.60 3.13 8.34
C ASP A 42 6.22 3.47 7.74
N ALA A 43 5.18 2.87 8.31
CA ALA A 43 3.79 3.15 7.96
C ALA A 43 3.09 4.07 8.97
N SER A 44 3.85 4.90 9.71
CA SER A 44 3.32 5.81 10.75
C SER A 44 2.25 6.76 10.19
N ILE A 45 2.51 7.38 9.05
CA ILE A 45 1.59 8.34 8.40
C ILE A 45 0.33 7.63 7.93
N LEU A 46 0.46 6.47 7.29
CA LEU A 46 -0.70 5.69 6.85
C LEU A 46 -1.57 5.25 8.03
N LYS A 47 -0.96 4.74 9.11
CA LYS A 47 -1.67 4.34 10.34
C LYS A 47 -2.38 5.50 11.01
N THR A 48 -1.70 6.65 11.11
CA THR A 48 -2.27 7.88 11.68
C THR A 48 -3.47 8.35 10.86
N THR A 49 -3.33 8.32 9.54
CA THR A 49 -4.40 8.70 8.60
C THR A 49 -5.60 7.75 8.70
N LEU A 50 -5.37 6.44 8.72
CA LEU A 50 -6.42 5.44 8.93
C LEU A 50 -7.19 5.67 10.24
N ASN A 51 -6.47 5.93 11.33
CA ASN A 51 -7.07 6.21 12.64
C ASN A 51 -7.89 7.50 12.64
N TYR A 52 -7.39 8.56 12.00
CA TYR A 52 -8.08 9.85 11.89
C TYR A 52 -9.41 9.73 11.16
N TYR A 53 -9.46 8.96 10.07
CA TYR A 53 -10.69 8.72 9.30
C TYR A 53 -11.55 7.57 9.87
N GLY A 54 -11.19 7.00 11.03
CA GLY A 54 -11.94 5.94 11.70
C GLY A 54 -12.08 4.67 10.84
N VAL A 55 -11.09 4.38 9.99
CA VAL A 55 -11.08 3.17 9.17
C VAL A 55 -10.51 2.04 10.01
N VAL A 56 -11.37 1.10 10.42
CA VAL A 56 -10.96 -0.02 11.26
C VAL A 56 -10.16 -1.02 10.43
N ILE A 57 -8.91 -1.22 10.80
CA ILE A 57 -8.12 -2.35 10.32
C ILE A 57 -8.83 -3.62 10.76
N LYS A 58 -9.46 -4.34 9.81
CA LYS A 58 -10.02 -5.66 10.06
C LYS A 58 -8.86 -6.62 10.31
N GLN A 59 -8.44 -6.75 11.57
CA GLN A 59 -7.64 -7.90 11.99
C GLN A 59 -8.48 -9.14 11.66
N SER A 60 -7.95 -10.01 10.80
CA SER A 60 -8.63 -11.26 10.48
C SER A 60 -8.89 -12.01 11.81
N PRO A 61 -10.12 -12.46 12.09
CA PRO A 61 -10.36 -13.25 13.29
C PRO A 61 -9.44 -14.47 13.27
N PRO A 62 -8.95 -14.95 14.43
CA PRO A 62 -8.12 -16.14 14.47
C PRO A 62 -8.84 -17.25 13.72
N SER A 63 -8.22 -17.78 12.66
CA SER A 63 -8.90 -18.73 11.77
C SER A 63 -9.47 -19.88 12.58
N LEU A 64 -10.70 -20.33 12.25
CA LEU A 64 -11.34 -21.48 12.87
C LEU A 64 -10.45 -22.73 12.81
N ILE A 65 -9.66 -22.85 11.75
CA ILE A 65 -8.62 -23.86 11.56
C ILE A 65 -7.52 -23.72 12.62
N GLY A 66 -7.04 -22.50 12.87
CA GLY A 66 -6.09 -22.19 13.95
C GLY A 66 -6.64 -22.51 15.34
N ALA A 67 -7.91 -22.21 15.60
CA ALA A 67 -8.56 -22.58 16.86
C ALA A 67 -8.73 -24.11 17.00
N ALA A 68 -9.13 -24.80 15.94
CA ALA A 68 -9.26 -26.27 15.93
C ALA A 68 -7.91 -26.98 16.04
N LEU A 69 -6.85 -26.44 15.44
CA LEU A 69 -5.48 -26.93 15.60
C LEU A 69 -4.96 -26.75 17.02
N MET A 70 -5.27 -25.63 17.68
CA MET A 70 -4.93 -25.40 19.09
C MET A 70 -5.69 -26.36 20.04
N ALA A 71 -6.94 -26.69 19.71
CA ALA A 71 -7.70 -27.71 20.43
C ALA A 71 -7.14 -29.13 20.20
N THR A 72 -6.71 -29.43 18.97
CA THR A 72 -6.09 -30.72 18.62
C THR A 72 -4.74 -30.89 19.30
N THR A 73 -3.92 -29.84 19.36
CA THR A 73 -2.62 -29.87 20.06
C THR A 73 -2.78 -29.96 21.56
N ALA A 74 -3.80 -29.34 22.16
CA ALA A 74 -4.15 -29.55 23.57
C ALA A 74 -4.51 -31.02 23.87
N ASN A 75 -5.23 -31.69 22.95
CA ASN A 75 -5.55 -33.11 23.08
C ASN A 75 -4.32 -34.02 22.89
N VAL A 76 -3.41 -33.69 21.95
CA VAL A 76 -2.17 -34.46 21.72
C VAL A 76 -1.18 -34.31 22.88
N LEU A 77 -1.11 -33.13 23.51
CA LEU A 77 -0.31 -32.90 24.73
C LEU A 77 -0.82 -33.69 25.95
N SER A 78 -2.04 -34.24 25.86
CA SER A 78 -2.64 -35.07 26.92
C SER A 78 -2.40 -36.57 26.71
N MET A 79 -1.75 -36.99 25.62
CA MET A 79 -1.41 -38.38 25.32
C MET A 79 0.09 -38.63 25.53
N ASP A 80 0.42 -39.35 26.58
CA ASP A 80 1.76 -39.90 26.82
C ASP A 80 2.05 -40.98 25.77
N THR A 81 2.94 -40.71 24.82
CA THR A 81 3.83 -41.67 24.15
C THR A 81 4.75 -40.96 23.14
N GLU A 82 5.83 -41.65 22.77
CA GLU A 82 7.05 -41.26 22.05
C GLU A 82 6.92 -40.36 20.79
N THR A 83 5.71 -40.08 20.33
CA THR A 83 5.34 -39.12 19.27
C THR A 83 5.48 -37.64 19.64
N ALA A 84 5.79 -37.31 20.90
CA ALA A 84 5.88 -35.93 21.39
C ALA A 84 6.95 -35.07 20.68
N GLY A 85 8.06 -35.68 20.23
CA GLY A 85 9.13 -34.97 19.51
C GLY A 85 8.73 -34.54 18.09
N GLU A 86 7.99 -35.40 17.39
CA GLU A 86 7.46 -35.11 16.05
C GLU A 86 6.28 -34.15 16.11
N ALA A 87 5.40 -34.31 17.11
CA ALA A 87 4.33 -33.36 17.40
C ALA A 87 4.88 -31.95 17.70
N ASN A 88 5.95 -31.83 18.51
CA ASN A 88 6.61 -30.55 18.78
C ASN A 88 7.28 -29.95 17.54
N ARG A 89 7.88 -30.76 16.66
CA ARG A 89 8.46 -30.27 15.40
C ARG A 89 7.40 -29.76 14.44
N VAL A 90 6.29 -30.48 14.31
CA VAL A 90 5.15 -30.06 13.47
C VAL A 90 4.49 -28.82 14.06
N LEU A 91 4.35 -28.72 15.39
CA LEU A 91 3.92 -27.52 16.10
C LEU A 91 4.84 -26.34 15.83
N GLU A 92 6.15 -26.47 15.97
CA GLU A 92 7.10 -25.40 15.67
C GLU A 92 7.06 -24.98 14.20
N MET A 93 6.98 -25.93 13.26
CA MET A 93 6.84 -25.63 11.84
C MET A 93 5.52 -24.89 11.53
N LEU A 94 4.42 -25.29 12.17
CA LEU A 94 3.11 -24.67 11.96
C LEU A 94 2.96 -23.35 12.72
N LEU A 95 3.59 -23.19 13.89
CA LEU A 95 3.67 -21.93 14.63
C LEU A 95 4.57 -20.94 13.89
N GLN A 96 5.67 -21.38 13.28
CA GLN A 96 6.47 -20.54 12.40
C GLN A 96 5.70 -20.17 11.14
N ARG A 97 5.01 -21.12 10.49
CA ARG A 97 4.19 -20.85 9.28
C ARG A 97 2.97 -19.96 9.59
N GLY A 98 2.38 -20.13 10.77
CA GLY A 98 1.29 -19.34 11.33
C GLY A 98 1.73 -17.96 11.77
N ARG A 99 2.89 -17.81 12.42
CA ARG A 99 3.53 -16.52 12.71
C ARG A 99 3.92 -15.78 11.44
N VAL A 100 4.41 -16.47 10.41
CA VAL A 100 4.71 -15.86 9.10
C VAL A 100 3.43 -15.37 8.39
N ARG A 101 2.29 -16.03 8.61
CA ARG A 101 0.99 -15.62 8.04
C ARG A 101 0.30 -14.52 8.85
N ALA A 102 0.31 -14.62 10.18
CA ALA A 102 -0.30 -13.66 11.10
C ALA A 102 0.50 -12.36 11.23
N LYS A 103 1.80 -12.37 10.90
CA LYS A 103 2.64 -11.17 10.87
C LYS A 103 2.46 -10.33 9.60
N ARG A 104 1.77 -10.82 8.56
CA ARG A 104 1.93 -10.29 7.19
C ARG A 104 0.88 -9.32 6.66
N ASP A 105 -0.34 -9.26 7.16
CA ASP A 105 -1.33 -8.33 6.58
C ASP A 105 -1.99 -7.49 7.69
N TRP A 106 -1.34 -6.39 8.07
CA TRP A 106 -1.91 -5.40 8.98
C TRP A 106 -2.88 -4.45 8.25
N THR A 107 -2.91 -4.47 6.93
CA THR A 107 -3.90 -3.77 6.11
C THR A 107 -4.25 -4.60 4.88
N ASN A 108 -5.41 -4.35 4.31
CA ASN A 108 -5.85 -4.94 3.05
C ASN A 108 -6.29 -3.84 2.08
N LEU A 109 -6.28 -4.12 0.78
CA LEU A 109 -6.77 -3.18 -0.24
C LEU A 109 -8.19 -2.64 0.02
N PRO A 110 -9.18 -3.43 0.50
CA PRO A 110 -10.49 -2.87 0.86
C PRO A 110 -10.42 -1.77 1.95
N THR A 111 -9.48 -1.89 2.89
CA THR A 111 -9.23 -0.87 3.93
C THR A 111 -8.68 0.41 3.32
N ILE A 112 -7.76 0.28 2.36
CA ILE A 112 -7.25 1.43 1.60
C ILE A 112 -8.36 2.04 0.73
N SER A 113 -9.25 1.22 0.14
CA SER A 113 -10.41 1.67 -0.62
C SER A 113 -11.34 2.54 0.22
N GLU A 114 -11.66 2.09 1.44
CA GLU A 114 -12.48 2.86 2.38
C GLU A 114 -11.81 4.18 2.77
N LEU A 115 -10.49 4.16 2.97
CA LEU A 115 -9.72 5.38 3.25
C LEU A 115 -9.79 6.36 2.08
N LEU A 116 -9.53 5.90 0.86
CA LEU A 116 -9.60 6.72 -0.35
C LEU A 116 -11.00 7.27 -0.58
N LEU A 117 -12.04 6.46 -0.34
CA LEU A 117 -13.44 6.93 -0.40
C LEU A 117 -13.69 8.07 0.60
N LYS A 118 -13.22 7.95 1.84
CA LYS A 118 -13.37 9.00 2.87
C LYS A 118 -12.57 10.27 2.55
N MET A 119 -11.38 10.13 1.96
CA MET A 119 -10.50 11.26 1.64
C MET A 119 -10.93 12.01 0.37
N LEU A 120 -11.30 11.26 -0.67
CA LEU A 120 -11.64 11.78 -2.00
C LEU A 120 -13.14 12.06 -2.17
N GLY A 121 -14.00 11.47 -1.32
CA GLY A 121 -15.45 11.56 -1.40
C GLY A 121 -16.08 10.59 -2.41
N SER A 122 -15.34 10.23 -3.46
CA SER A 122 -15.72 9.20 -4.43
C SER A 122 -14.50 8.36 -4.81
N PHE A 123 -14.55 7.05 -4.53
CA PHE A 123 -13.57 6.09 -4.99
C PHE A 123 -14.23 4.72 -5.09
N SER A 124 -14.18 4.10 -6.27
CA SER A 124 -14.69 2.75 -6.50
C SER A 124 -13.84 2.07 -7.55
N SER A 125 -13.08 1.05 -7.14
CA SER A 125 -12.26 0.24 -8.04
C SER A 125 -12.48 -1.23 -7.74
N ILE A 126 -12.75 -2.02 -8.78
CA ILE A 126 -12.93 -3.48 -8.67
C ILE A 126 -11.64 -4.14 -8.17
N HIS A 127 -10.48 -3.55 -8.48
CA HIS A 127 -9.17 -4.06 -8.07
C HIS A 127 -8.88 -3.88 -6.57
N TYR A 128 -9.66 -3.03 -5.89
CA TYR A 128 -9.59 -2.81 -4.43
C TYR A 128 -10.59 -3.67 -3.65
N ALA A 129 -11.33 -4.55 -4.33
CA ALA A 129 -12.20 -5.53 -3.68
C ALA A 129 -11.38 -6.56 -2.87
N GLU A 130 -12.08 -7.48 -2.20
CA GLU A 130 -11.44 -8.48 -1.36
C GLU A 130 -10.38 -9.29 -2.14
N VAL A 131 -9.19 -9.39 -1.54
CA VAL A 131 -8.05 -10.10 -2.15
C VAL A 131 -8.27 -11.59 -1.98
N THR A 132 -8.82 -12.21 -3.01
CA THR A 132 -9.02 -13.65 -3.12
C THR A 132 -7.88 -14.28 -3.92
N THR A 133 -7.80 -15.61 -3.91
CA THR A 133 -6.79 -16.36 -4.69
C THR A 133 -6.84 -16.03 -6.18
N PHE A 134 -8.03 -15.70 -6.71
CA PHE A 134 -8.24 -15.36 -8.12
C PHE A 134 -7.92 -13.89 -8.39
N THR A 135 -8.44 -12.97 -7.56
CA THR A 135 -8.26 -11.52 -7.79
C THR A 135 -6.82 -11.07 -7.55
N ARG A 136 -6.02 -11.82 -6.78
CA ARG A 136 -4.61 -11.52 -6.50
C ARG A 136 -3.75 -11.34 -7.75
N GLN A 137 -4.02 -12.09 -8.82
CA GLN A 137 -3.24 -12.07 -10.06
C GLN A 137 -3.76 -11.04 -11.07
N HIS A 138 -4.83 -10.31 -10.74
CA HIS A 138 -5.36 -9.29 -11.62
C HIS A 138 -4.37 -8.13 -11.69
N LEU A 139 -3.96 -7.78 -12.90
CA LEU A 139 -3.10 -6.63 -13.16
C LEU A 139 -3.93 -5.35 -13.08
N PHE A 140 -3.31 -4.28 -12.60
CA PHE A 140 -3.94 -2.96 -12.63
C PHE A 140 -3.85 -2.37 -14.03
N PRO A 141 -4.93 -1.73 -14.53
CA PRO A 141 -4.90 -1.05 -15.82
C PRO A 141 -3.95 0.15 -15.80
N GLU A 142 -3.88 0.86 -14.67
CA GLU A 142 -3.09 2.08 -14.48
C GLU A 142 -2.06 1.90 -13.35
N PRO A 143 -0.98 1.13 -13.57
CA PRO A 143 -0.08 0.74 -12.48
C PRO A 143 0.68 1.94 -11.86
N PHE A 144 0.97 2.98 -12.65
CA PHE A 144 1.62 4.19 -12.15
C PHE A 144 0.71 5.00 -11.23
N GLN A 145 -0.59 5.07 -11.51
CA GLN A 145 -1.56 5.72 -10.63
C GLN A 145 -1.63 5.02 -9.27
N GLU A 146 -1.65 3.68 -9.27
CA GLU A 146 -1.74 2.90 -8.04
C GLU A 146 -0.46 2.99 -7.20
N LEU A 147 0.70 2.96 -7.85
CA LEU A 147 1.99 3.18 -7.21
C LEU A 147 2.17 4.62 -6.72
N PHE A 148 1.62 5.61 -7.43
CA PHE A 148 1.57 7.00 -6.99
C PHE A 148 0.77 7.12 -5.68
N ILE A 149 -0.44 6.59 -5.63
CA ILE A 149 -1.29 6.62 -4.43
C ILE A 149 -0.60 5.91 -3.26
N TRP A 150 -0.02 4.73 -3.51
CA TRP A 150 0.78 4.02 -2.51
C TRP A 150 1.95 4.86 -2.00
N ALA A 151 2.69 5.54 -2.88
CA ALA A 151 3.83 6.37 -2.48
C ALA A 151 3.39 7.58 -1.64
N VAL A 152 2.29 8.26 -2.01
CA VAL A 152 1.73 9.39 -1.25
C VAL A 152 1.30 8.94 0.15
N LEU A 153 0.56 7.83 0.24
CA LEU A 153 0.07 7.30 1.52
C LEU A 153 1.18 6.84 2.47
N ASN A 154 2.32 6.41 1.93
CA ASN A 154 3.49 5.96 2.69
C ASN A 154 4.59 7.05 2.80
N ASN A 155 4.29 8.32 2.47
CA ASN A 155 5.22 9.46 2.54
C ASN A 155 6.53 9.29 1.75
N ARG A 156 6.46 8.60 0.61
CA ARG A 156 7.58 8.39 -0.32
C ARG A 156 7.54 9.42 -1.44
N ASN A 157 7.80 10.68 -1.10
CA ASN A 157 7.51 11.81 -1.99
C ASN A 157 8.30 11.79 -3.29
N ALA A 158 9.56 11.31 -3.26
CA ALA A 158 10.38 11.17 -4.46
C ALA A 158 9.81 10.12 -5.43
N LEU A 159 9.39 8.96 -4.91
CA LEU A 159 8.69 7.94 -5.69
C LEU A 159 7.33 8.42 -6.18
N ALA A 160 6.58 9.17 -5.38
CA ALA A 160 5.31 9.76 -5.81
C ALA A 160 5.53 10.68 -7.02
N MET A 161 6.48 11.60 -6.96
CA MET A 161 6.79 12.46 -8.11
C MET A 161 7.27 11.65 -9.32
N LEU A 162 8.03 10.58 -9.10
CA LEU A 162 8.46 9.69 -10.18
C LEU A 162 7.25 9.07 -10.89
N PHE A 163 6.36 8.38 -10.15
CA PHE A 163 5.21 7.72 -10.76
C PHE A 163 4.21 8.67 -11.38
N TRP A 164 4.05 9.88 -10.81
CA TRP A 164 3.25 10.94 -11.40
C TRP A 164 3.73 11.30 -12.81
N ARG A 165 5.05 11.35 -13.04
CA ARG A 165 5.64 11.68 -14.36
C ARG A 165 5.43 10.60 -15.41
N TYR A 166 5.29 9.34 -15.01
CA TYR A 166 5.03 8.22 -15.93
C TYR A 166 3.54 7.88 -16.06
N ALA A 167 2.66 8.53 -15.30
CA ALA A 167 1.23 8.30 -15.40
C ALA A 167 0.70 8.90 -16.71
N ASP A 168 -0.17 8.14 -17.40
CA ASP A 168 -0.82 8.60 -18.63
C ASP A 168 -1.69 9.84 -18.35
N ASP A 169 -2.42 9.83 -17.23
CA ASP A 169 -3.32 10.90 -16.78
C ASP A 169 -2.69 11.76 -15.66
N ALA A 170 -1.50 12.32 -15.91
CA ALA A 170 -0.74 13.08 -14.91
C ALA A 170 -1.49 14.30 -14.34
N VAL A 171 -2.21 15.07 -15.17
CA VAL A 171 -2.92 16.29 -14.71
C VAL A 171 -4.02 16.00 -13.67
N PRO A 172 -5.02 15.14 -13.95
CA PRO A 172 -6.02 14.81 -12.93
C PRO A 172 -5.40 14.07 -11.73
N LEU A 173 -4.39 13.21 -11.96
CA LEU A 173 -3.67 12.54 -10.87
C LEU A 173 -2.96 13.54 -9.94
N GLY A 174 -2.43 14.63 -10.49
CA GLY A 174 -1.81 15.72 -9.74
C GLY A 174 -2.80 16.40 -8.79
N LEU A 175 -4.04 16.64 -9.25
CA LEU A 175 -5.11 17.18 -8.41
C LEU A 175 -5.53 16.20 -7.29
N ILE A 176 -5.64 14.90 -7.63
CA ILE A 176 -5.89 13.84 -6.64
C ILE A 176 -4.79 13.86 -5.58
N GLY A 177 -3.52 13.89 -6.00
CA GLY A 177 -2.37 13.97 -5.11
C GLY A 177 -2.39 15.20 -4.21
N CYS A 178 -2.75 16.38 -4.75
CA CYS A 178 -2.89 17.60 -3.96
C CYS A 178 -3.95 17.47 -2.86
N ASN A 179 -5.09 16.83 -3.17
CA ASN A 179 -6.12 16.57 -2.17
C ASN A 179 -5.63 15.55 -1.13
N LEU A 180 -4.96 14.46 -1.55
CA LEU A 180 -4.42 13.46 -0.65
C LEU A 180 -3.40 14.08 0.32
N TYR A 181 -2.39 14.80 -0.17
CA TYR A 181 -1.41 15.48 0.70
C TYR A 181 -2.07 16.43 1.69
N HIS A 182 -3.07 17.21 1.25
CA HIS A 182 -3.81 18.11 2.14
C HIS A 182 -4.56 17.34 3.25
N LYS A 183 -5.21 16.23 2.90
CA LYS A 183 -5.99 15.39 3.83
C LYS A 183 -5.09 14.63 4.81
N ILE A 184 -3.92 14.17 4.37
CA ILE A 184 -2.91 13.51 5.21
C ILE A 184 -2.31 14.52 6.18
N ALA A 185 -1.91 15.71 5.71
CA ALA A 185 -1.36 16.75 6.57
C ALA A 185 -2.33 17.13 7.71
N ARG A 186 -3.63 17.22 7.40
CA ARG A 186 -4.68 17.46 8.40
C ARG A 186 -4.90 16.31 9.38
N ALA A 187 -4.58 15.08 8.99
CA ALA A 187 -4.72 13.90 9.83
C ALA A 187 -3.55 13.74 10.81
N LEU A 188 -2.42 14.40 10.57
CA LEU A 188 -1.28 14.37 11.48
C LEU A 188 -1.60 15.04 12.82
N PRO A 189 -0.98 14.60 13.92
CA PRO A 189 -1.17 15.23 15.22
C PRO A 189 -0.69 16.68 15.21
N THR A 190 -1.35 17.54 16.00
CA THR A 190 -1.04 18.98 16.03
C THR A 190 0.40 19.30 16.42
N TYR A 191 1.07 18.40 17.16
CA TYR A 191 2.47 18.56 17.54
C TYR A 191 3.47 18.22 16.42
N ASP A 192 3.04 17.47 15.39
CA ASP A 192 3.88 17.11 14.24
C ASP A 192 3.84 18.24 13.20
N THR A 193 4.47 19.36 13.54
CA THR A 193 4.53 20.55 12.68
C THR A 193 5.45 20.34 11.48
N GLU A 194 6.53 19.58 11.66
CA GLU A 194 7.50 19.28 10.59
C GLU A 194 6.87 18.42 9.50
N GLY A 195 6.17 17.34 9.85
CA GLY A 195 5.44 16.49 8.90
C GLY A 195 4.34 17.25 8.15
N GLN A 196 3.62 18.14 8.85
CA GLN A 196 2.61 19.00 8.22
C GLN A 196 3.22 19.97 7.21
N ILE A 197 4.35 20.62 7.54
CA ILE A 197 5.05 21.53 6.64
C ILE A 197 5.58 20.76 5.43
N MET A 198 6.19 19.59 5.65
CA MET A 198 6.70 18.72 4.59
C MET A 198 5.59 18.37 3.58
N LEU A 199 4.45 17.83 4.04
CA LEU A 199 3.34 17.44 3.17
C LEU A 199 2.70 18.66 2.47
N THR A 200 2.66 19.81 3.13
CA THR A 200 2.16 21.06 2.53
C THR A 200 3.09 21.57 1.43
N ASN A 201 4.40 21.43 1.61
CA ASN A 201 5.39 21.76 0.58
C ASN A 201 5.28 20.81 -0.61
N GLN A 202 5.10 19.50 -0.36
CA GLN A 202 4.89 18.51 -1.43
C GLN A 202 3.60 18.77 -2.22
N LYS A 203 2.51 19.12 -1.52
CA LYS A 203 1.27 19.58 -2.16
C LYS A 203 1.53 20.77 -3.07
N SER A 204 2.21 21.79 -2.56
CA SER A 204 2.47 23.04 -3.30
C SER A 204 3.33 22.79 -4.54
N TYR A 205 4.33 21.92 -4.42
CA TYR A 205 5.17 21.51 -5.54
C TYR A 205 4.37 20.77 -6.62
N LEU A 206 3.56 19.77 -6.25
CA LEU A 206 2.73 19.03 -7.19
C LEU A 206 1.68 19.92 -7.87
N GLU A 207 1.09 20.86 -7.12
CA GLU A 207 0.14 21.85 -7.64
C GLU A 207 0.80 22.75 -8.70
N GLN A 208 2.01 23.22 -8.42
CA GLN A 208 2.77 24.06 -9.36
C GLN A 208 3.11 23.30 -10.64
N THR A 209 3.65 22.08 -10.53
CA THR A 209 3.99 21.27 -11.72
C THR A 209 2.74 20.89 -12.54
N SER A 210 1.61 20.64 -11.87
CA SER A 210 0.34 20.38 -12.56
C SER A 210 -0.16 21.60 -13.33
N LYS A 211 -0.04 22.81 -12.75
CA LYS A 211 -0.37 24.08 -13.42
C LYS A 211 0.50 24.30 -14.66
N GLU A 212 1.81 24.14 -14.53
CA GLU A 212 2.76 24.27 -15.65
C GLU A 212 2.42 23.32 -16.80
N MET A 213 2.01 22.08 -16.50
CA MET A 213 1.61 21.12 -17.52
C MET A 213 0.33 21.55 -18.25
N ILE A 214 -0.66 22.08 -17.53
CA ILE A 214 -1.88 22.63 -18.13
C ILE A 214 -1.55 23.83 -19.03
N GLU A 215 -0.71 24.76 -18.57
CA GLU A 215 -0.27 25.92 -19.35
C GLU A 215 0.47 25.49 -20.62
N LEU A 216 1.35 24.48 -20.53
CA LEU A 216 2.04 23.92 -21.68
C LEU A 216 1.05 23.32 -22.69
N CYS A 217 0.06 22.55 -22.22
CA CYS A 217 -0.99 22.00 -23.08
C CYS A 217 -1.82 23.11 -23.77
N TYR A 218 -2.18 24.16 -23.03
CA TYR A 218 -2.92 25.30 -23.57
C TYR A 218 -2.11 26.04 -24.64
N SER A 219 -0.82 26.30 -24.37
CA SER A 219 0.06 26.98 -25.33
C SER A 219 0.26 26.20 -26.63
N LYS A 220 0.33 24.87 -26.57
CA LYS A 220 0.47 23.99 -27.74
C LYS A 220 -0.82 23.81 -28.52
N SER A 221 -1.98 23.93 -27.87
CA SER A 221 -3.29 23.81 -28.54
C SER A 221 -3.71 25.07 -29.29
N ASN A 222 -3.10 26.22 -29.01
CA ASN A 222 -3.35 27.50 -29.68
C ASN A 222 -2.39 27.78 -30.86
N VAL A 223 -1.69 26.75 -31.34
CA VAL A 223 -0.84 26.75 -32.55
C VAL A 223 -1.46 25.79 -33.55
#